data_AF-A0A7S1S325-F1
#
_entry.id   AF-A0A7S1S325-F1
#
_cell.length_a   1.000
_cell.length_b   1.000
_cell.length_c   1.000
_cell.angle_alpha   90.00
_cell.angle_beta   90.00
_cell.angle_gamma   90.00
#
_symmetry.space_group_name_H-M   'P 1'
#
loop_
_entity.id
_entity.type
_entity.pdbx_description
1 polymer ?
#
loop_
_entity_poly.entity_id
_entity_poly.type
_entity_poly.pdbx_seq_one_letter_code
_entity_poly.pdbx_strand_id
1 'polypeptide(L)'
;YFVSGFDIVWRRAPVAFNVERQDPDDLQWYFIARWDTPKFYTNVGTHHSWFAGNPARRIRINIEETELSVEGKLCALREVLFYIPRKTVNIALKRPITVSQEDISGERGIFANDGNEFGTYWQPGWGVTSAWLIITLDPLTAVPGQPPPGHKVGRMQIHWRYPPVNYVVEYEYDNTWWTVHSETNSNTLLTDFANVRLVTRVRITINTVNTDIGILEIKVWKAFPILPPRVEPRSTIWNAPAAAIIDHSYETYWMSPAL
;
A
#
# COMPACT_ATOMS: atom_id res chain seq x y z
N TYR A 1 3.42 -14.99 -1.34
CA TYR A 1 2.71 -13.70 -1.28
C TYR A 1 3.44 -12.82 -0.30
N PHE A 2 3.77 -11.59 -0.69
CA PHE A 2 4.32 -10.58 0.22
C PHE A 2 3.16 -9.69 0.69
N VAL A 3 3.12 -9.40 1.99
CA VAL A 3 2.18 -8.48 2.62
C VAL A 3 2.85 -7.12 2.68
N SER A 4 2.35 -6.12 1.95
CA SER A 4 2.89 -4.76 1.97
C SER A 4 2.01 -3.77 2.74
N GLY A 5 0.89 -4.25 3.29
CA GLY A 5 0.00 -3.51 4.18
C GLY A 5 -1.05 -4.43 4.80
N PHE A 6 -1.59 -4.02 5.94
CA PHE A 6 -2.61 -4.79 6.66
C PHE A 6 -3.59 -3.90 7.42
N ASP A 7 -4.77 -4.45 7.70
CA ASP A 7 -5.73 -3.92 8.66
C ASP A 7 -5.93 -4.94 9.78
N ILE A 8 -6.04 -4.44 11.01
CA ILE A 8 -6.40 -5.20 12.20
C ILE A 8 -7.70 -4.61 12.74
N VAL A 9 -8.71 -5.45 12.84
CA VAL A 9 -10.00 -5.10 13.43
C VAL A 9 -10.14 -5.84 14.75
N TRP A 10 -10.34 -5.10 15.82
CA TRP A 10 -10.57 -5.63 17.14
C TRP A 10 -12.07 -5.59 17.49
N ARG A 11 -12.59 -6.68 18.05
CA ARG A 11 -13.87 -6.63 18.76
C ARG A 11 -13.69 -6.02 20.15
N ARG A 12 -12.57 -6.32 20.82
CA ARG A 12 -12.10 -5.65 22.04
C ARG A 12 -10.59 -5.50 21.90
N ALA A 13 -10.12 -4.29 21.67
CA ALA A 13 -8.70 -4.03 21.46
C ALA A 13 -7.93 -4.26 22.77
N PRO A 14 -6.67 -4.73 22.70
CA PRO A 14 -5.78 -4.71 23.85
C PRO A 14 -5.46 -3.26 24.25
N VAL A 15 -5.02 -3.07 25.49
CA VAL A 15 -4.53 -1.78 25.98
C VAL A 15 -3.27 -1.39 25.21
N ALA A 16 -2.38 -2.35 25.00
CA ALA A 16 -1.17 -2.15 24.20
C ALA A 16 -0.87 -3.40 23.36
N PHE A 17 -0.47 -3.15 22.11
CA PHE A 17 0.06 -4.20 21.23
C PHE A 17 1.08 -3.61 20.27
N ASN A 18 2.02 -4.46 19.84
CA ASN A 18 2.91 -4.15 18.75
C ASN A 18 2.76 -5.14 17.59
N VAL A 19 3.19 -4.72 16.42
CA VAL A 19 3.26 -5.57 15.25
C VAL A 19 4.69 -5.62 14.75
N GLU A 20 5.15 -6.83 14.44
CA GLU A 20 6.44 -7.10 13.80
C GLU A 20 6.20 -7.68 12.41
N ARG A 21 7.11 -7.39 11.48
CA ARG A 21 7.18 -8.04 10.17
C ARG A 21 8.35 -8.99 10.11
N GLN A 22 8.18 -10.10 9.42
CA GLN A 22 9.31 -10.90 8.97
C GLN A 22 9.72 -10.44 7.57
N ASP A 23 10.96 -9.97 7.42
CA ASP A 23 11.50 -9.58 6.12
C ASP A 23 11.60 -10.80 5.19
N PRO A 24 11.22 -10.69 3.91
CA PRO A 24 11.25 -11.81 2.99
C PRO A 24 12.67 -12.30 2.65
N ASP A 25 13.67 -11.42 2.72
CA ASP A 25 15.01 -11.70 2.20
C ASP A 25 15.91 -12.31 3.28
N ASP A 26 15.98 -11.70 4.47
CA ASP A 26 16.84 -12.15 5.57
C ASP A 26 16.12 -12.98 6.65
N LEU A 27 14.78 -13.07 6.56
CA LEU A 27 13.90 -13.80 7.48
C LEU A 27 13.93 -13.30 8.94
N GLN A 28 14.51 -12.14 9.22
CA GLN A 28 14.53 -11.51 10.53
C GLN A 28 13.23 -10.78 10.84
N TRP A 29 12.96 -10.59 12.13
CA TRP A 29 11.79 -9.86 12.62
C TRP A 29 12.15 -8.40 12.88
N TYR A 30 11.34 -7.50 12.34
CA TYR A 30 11.49 -6.06 12.49
C TYR A 30 10.22 -5.46 13.07
N PHE A 31 10.39 -4.60 14.07
CA PHE A 31 9.30 -3.78 14.60
C PHE A 31 8.68 -2.92 13.51
N ILE A 32 7.35 -2.86 13.48
CA ILE A 32 6.59 -2.02 12.54
C ILE A 32 6.01 -0.81 13.27
N ALA A 33 5.17 -1.09 14.26
CA ALA A 33 4.38 -0.10 14.96
C ALA A 33 3.89 -0.67 16.29
N ARG A 34 3.63 0.25 17.21
CA ARG A 34 3.04 -0.02 18.52
C ARG A 34 1.85 0.92 18.67
N TRP A 35 0.75 0.37 19.15
CA TRP A 35 -0.45 1.13 19.46
C TRP A 35 -0.73 1.02 20.94
N ASP A 36 -0.94 2.17 21.56
CA ASP A 36 -1.44 2.30 22.92
C ASP A 36 -2.87 2.84 22.83
N THR A 37 -3.84 2.00 23.19
CA THR A 37 -5.24 2.40 23.25
C THR A 37 -5.52 2.95 24.65
N PRO A 38 -6.04 4.18 24.80
CA PRO A 38 -6.42 4.71 26.11
C PRO A 38 -7.37 3.75 26.81
N LYS A 39 -7.07 3.40 28.07
CA LYS A 39 -8.00 2.67 28.95
C LYS A 39 -9.32 3.45 28.98
N PHE A 40 -10.45 2.74 28.96
CA PHE A 40 -11.83 3.29 29.10
C PHE A 40 -12.63 3.71 27.86
N TYR A 41 -12.33 3.21 26.66
CA TYR A 41 -13.33 3.24 25.58
C TYR A 41 -13.87 1.84 25.30
N THR A 42 -15.15 1.64 25.61
CA THR A 42 -16.00 0.49 25.26
C THR A 42 -16.20 0.31 23.74
N ASN A 43 -15.29 0.86 22.92
CA ASN A 43 -15.41 0.88 21.47
C ASN A 43 -15.13 -0.52 20.93
N VAL A 44 -16.21 -1.29 20.82
CA VAL A 44 -16.27 -2.47 19.96
C VAL A 44 -15.98 -2.02 18.54
N GLY A 45 -15.01 -2.65 17.86
CA GLY A 45 -14.70 -2.37 16.46
C GLY A 45 -13.52 -1.43 16.20
N THR A 46 -12.54 -1.33 17.11
CA THR A 46 -11.32 -0.53 16.87
C THR A 46 -10.55 -1.05 15.66
N HIS A 47 -10.21 -0.14 14.75
CA HIS A 47 -9.51 -0.44 13.50
C HIS A 47 -8.11 0.18 13.52
N HIS A 48 -7.11 -0.63 13.20
CA HIS A 48 -5.72 -0.20 13.06
C HIS A 48 -5.19 -0.61 11.70
N SER A 49 -4.60 0.32 10.97
CA SER A 49 -4.07 0.11 9.63
C SER A 49 -2.58 0.40 9.56
N TRP A 50 -1.89 -0.33 8.69
CA TRP A 50 -0.50 -0.02 8.35
C TRP A 50 -0.24 -0.15 6.85
N PHE A 51 0.24 0.95 6.24
CA PHE A 51 0.48 1.08 4.79
C PHE A 51 1.80 1.83 4.50
N ALA A 52 2.92 1.35 5.08
CA ALA A 52 4.24 1.94 4.85
C ALA A 52 5.06 1.22 3.76
N GLY A 53 4.45 0.35 2.96
CA GLY A 53 5.07 -0.18 1.74
C GLY A 53 6.13 -1.27 1.92
N ASN A 54 6.49 -1.64 3.15
CA ASN A 54 7.49 -2.68 3.37
C ASN A 54 6.90 -4.08 3.13
N PRO A 55 7.44 -4.88 2.18
CA PRO A 55 7.02 -6.24 1.99
C PRO A 55 7.36 -7.07 3.24
N ALA A 56 6.43 -7.92 3.64
CA ALA A 56 6.55 -8.83 4.75
C ALA A 56 6.15 -10.22 4.30
N ARG A 57 6.91 -11.24 4.71
CA ARG A 57 6.51 -12.63 4.53
C ARG A 57 5.42 -13.04 5.53
N ARG A 58 5.53 -12.51 6.74
CA ARG A 58 4.62 -12.75 7.87
C ARG A 58 4.50 -11.48 8.70
N ILE A 59 3.37 -11.35 9.39
CA ILE A 59 3.25 -10.40 10.50
C ILE A 59 3.07 -11.18 11.81
N ARG A 60 3.51 -10.58 12.90
CA ARG A 60 3.25 -11.07 14.25
C ARG A 60 2.60 -9.93 15.02
N ILE A 61 1.44 -10.18 15.61
CA ILE A 61 0.76 -9.26 16.50
C ILE A 61 1.09 -9.71 17.92
N ASN A 62 1.83 -8.89 18.66
CA ASN A 62 2.24 -9.16 20.03
C ASN A 62 1.35 -8.35 20.97
N ILE A 63 0.54 -9.05 21.77
CA ILE A 63 -0.29 -8.42 22.80
C ILE A 63 0.59 -8.17 24.02
N GLU A 64 0.74 -6.91 24.42
CA GLU A 64 1.56 -6.51 25.55
C GLU A 64 0.73 -6.39 26.82
N GLU A 65 -0.44 -5.73 26.71
CA GLU A 65 -1.32 -5.48 27.85
C GLU A 65 -2.79 -5.60 27.42
N THR A 66 -3.60 -6.23 28.27
CA THR A 66 -5.04 -6.42 28.08
C THR A 66 -5.81 -5.80 29.25
N GLU A 67 -7.03 -5.36 29.00
CA GLU A 67 -7.90 -4.84 30.06
C GLU A 67 -8.47 -5.98 30.93
N LEU A 68 -8.51 -5.74 32.24
CA LEU A 68 -9.24 -6.57 33.20
C LEU A 68 -10.74 -6.30 33.09
N SER A 69 -11.51 -7.34 32.82
CA SER A 69 -12.97 -7.33 32.88
C SER A 69 -13.47 -8.26 33.98
N VAL A 70 -14.77 -8.19 34.27
CA VAL A 70 -15.46 -9.13 35.18
C VAL A 70 -15.33 -10.59 34.72
N GLU A 71 -15.08 -10.83 33.43
CA GLU A 71 -14.87 -12.14 32.80
C GLU A 71 -13.38 -12.52 32.72
N GLY A 72 -12.48 -11.69 33.25
CA GLY A 72 -11.02 -11.86 33.17
C GLY A 72 -10.34 -10.86 32.22
N LYS A 73 -9.05 -11.07 31.92
CA LYS A 73 -8.31 -10.27 30.93
C LYS A 73 -8.86 -10.52 29.54
N LEU A 74 -9.40 -9.49 28.89
CA LEU A 74 -10.04 -9.64 27.58
C LEU A 74 -9.27 -8.91 26.48
N CYS A 75 -8.97 -9.66 25.42
CA CYS A 75 -8.55 -9.15 24.13
C CYS A 75 -9.29 -9.99 23.09
N ALA A 76 -10.00 -9.34 22.17
CA ALA A 76 -10.82 -10.00 21.19
C ALA A 76 -10.46 -9.53 19.79
N LEU A 77 -9.65 -10.32 19.06
CA LEU A 77 -9.33 -10.05 17.67
C LEU A 77 -10.52 -10.46 16.81
N ARG A 78 -11.01 -9.54 15.98
CA ARG A 78 -12.11 -9.81 15.05
C ARG A 78 -11.58 -10.28 13.72
N GLU A 79 -10.74 -9.49 13.07
CA GLU A 79 -10.30 -9.74 11.70
C GLU A 79 -8.90 -9.17 11.44
N VAL A 80 -8.16 -9.83 10.55
CA VAL A 80 -6.92 -9.29 9.98
C VAL A 80 -7.04 -9.38 8.46
N LEU A 81 -6.85 -8.26 7.77
CA LEU A 81 -6.86 -8.21 6.31
C LEU A 81 -5.45 -7.93 5.81
N PHE A 82 -4.98 -8.73 4.85
CA PHE A 82 -3.75 -8.44 4.12
C PHE A 82 -4.06 -7.78 2.79
N TYR A 83 -3.26 -6.79 2.44
CA TYR A 83 -3.40 -6.12 1.15
C TYR A 83 -2.41 -6.72 0.16
N ILE A 84 -2.95 -7.34 -0.89
CA ILE A 84 -2.17 -7.84 -2.00
C ILE A 84 -2.44 -7.05 -3.28
N PRO A 85 -1.45 -6.86 -4.15
CA PRO A 85 -1.68 -6.29 -5.46
C PRO A 85 -2.39 -7.30 -6.37
N ARG A 86 -3.51 -6.91 -6.99
CA ARG A 86 -4.09 -7.65 -8.12
C ARG A 86 -4.15 -6.75 -9.35
N LYS A 87 -3.67 -7.27 -10.50
CA LYS A 87 -3.73 -6.56 -11.78
C LYS A 87 -5.12 -6.65 -12.42
N THR A 88 -6.12 -6.04 -11.78
CA THR A 88 -7.51 -6.06 -12.28
C THR A 88 -7.79 -4.89 -13.21
N VAL A 89 -7.85 -3.67 -12.68
CA VAL A 89 -8.15 -2.44 -13.42
C VAL A 89 -7.01 -1.45 -13.23
N ASN A 90 -6.46 -0.92 -14.33
CA ASN A 90 -5.50 0.18 -14.29
C ASN A 90 -6.24 1.46 -13.85
N ILE A 91 -6.01 1.92 -12.63
CA ILE A 91 -6.67 3.13 -12.09
C ILE A 91 -6.01 4.43 -12.54
N ALA A 92 -4.82 4.36 -13.14
CA ALA A 92 -4.17 5.49 -13.78
C ALA A 92 -4.66 5.74 -15.21
N LEU A 93 -5.39 4.78 -15.81
CA LEU A 93 -5.86 4.86 -17.20
C LEU A 93 -6.69 6.13 -17.42
N LYS A 94 -6.27 6.94 -18.42
CA LYS A 94 -6.91 8.18 -18.86
C LYS A 94 -7.15 9.20 -17.73
N ARG A 95 -6.34 9.13 -16.67
CA ARG A 95 -6.35 10.11 -15.59
C ARG A 95 -5.62 11.39 -16.01
N PRO A 96 -5.97 12.54 -15.40
CA PRO A 96 -5.26 13.79 -15.67
C PRO A 96 -3.76 13.67 -15.37
N ILE A 97 -2.95 14.17 -16.30
CA ILE A 97 -1.49 14.24 -16.17
C ILE A 97 -1.04 15.70 -16.23
N THR A 98 -0.14 16.06 -15.33
CA THR A 98 0.65 17.30 -15.37
C THR A 98 2.11 16.94 -15.63
N VAL A 99 2.80 17.68 -16.47
CA VAL A 99 4.20 17.41 -16.86
C VAL A 99 5.07 18.62 -16.54
N SER A 100 6.37 18.40 -16.38
CA SER A 100 7.35 19.44 -16.05
C SER A 100 7.66 20.40 -17.19
N GLN A 101 7.47 19.95 -18.44
CA GLN A 101 7.70 20.69 -19.66
C GLN A 101 6.39 20.79 -20.43
N GLU A 102 6.23 21.80 -21.29
CA GLU A 102 5.04 21.89 -22.14
C GLU A 102 4.91 20.66 -23.06
N ASP A 103 3.67 20.23 -23.28
CA ASP A 103 3.35 19.14 -24.19
C ASP A 103 3.87 19.46 -25.60
N ILE A 104 4.70 18.59 -26.17
CA ILE A 104 5.06 18.64 -27.57
C ILE A 104 4.03 17.88 -28.43
N SER A 105 3.78 18.37 -29.64
CA SER A 105 2.82 17.76 -30.56
C SER A 105 3.24 16.33 -30.91
N GLY A 106 2.37 15.35 -30.63
CA GLY A 106 2.60 13.94 -30.94
C GLY A 106 3.21 13.10 -29.81
N GLU A 107 3.70 13.70 -28.73
CA GLU A 107 4.34 12.99 -27.60
C GLU A 107 3.90 13.56 -26.24
N ARG A 108 2.58 13.75 -26.11
CA ARG A 108 1.93 14.46 -24.99
C ARG A 108 1.91 13.63 -23.71
N GLY A 109 1.84 14.29 -22.55
CA GLY A 109 1.76 13.64 -21.25
C GLY A 109 0.64 12.61 -21.13
N ILE A 110 -0.50 12.86 -21.78
CA ILE A 110 -1.65 11.95 -21.81
C ILE A 110 -1.35 10.57 -22.41
N PHE A 111 -0.29 10.44 -23.21
CA PHE A 111 0.09 9.16 -23.79
C PHE A 111 0.79 8.24 -22.79
N ALA A 112 1.27 8.76 -21.66
CA ALA A 112 1.84 7.93 -20.61
C ALA A 112 0.79 7.10 -19.85
N ASN A 113 -0.52 7.27 -20.10
CA ASN A 113 -1.58 6.50 -19.44
C ASN A 113 -2.83 6.30 -20.32
N ASP A 114 -2.68 6.23 -21.65
CA ASP A 114 -3.81 6.15 -22.58
C ASP A 114 -4.29 4.71 -22.84
N GLY A 115 -3.54 3.70 -22.38
CA GLY A 115 -3.77 2.28 -22.60
C GLY A 115 -3.06 1.70 -23.82
N ASN A 116 -2.17 2.45 -24.48
CA ASN A 116 -1.46 2.05 -25.68
C ASN A 116 0.03 1.78 -25.40
N GLU A 117 0.28 0.62 -24.81
CA GLU A 117 1.57 0.19 -24.25
C GLU A 117 2.77 0.17 -25.22
N PHE A 118 2.52 0.24 -26.53
CA PHE A 118 3.55 0.05 -27.56
C PHE A 118 3.51 1.09 -28.70
N GLY A 119 2.50 1.97 -28.73
CA GLY A 119 2.29 2.86 -29.86
C GLY A 119 2.64 4.32 -29.57
N THR A 120 2.02 4.88 -28.54
CA THR A 120 2.17 6.29 -28.15
C THR A 120 3.03 6.39 -26.88
N TYR A 121 3.73 7.51 -26.70
CA TYR A 121 4.53 7.75 -25.50
C TYR A 121 4.59 9.24 -25.19
N TRP A 122 4.85 9.55 -23.92
CA TRP A 122 5.21 10.90 -23.50
C TRP A 122 6.72 11.10 -23.63
N GLN A 123 7.11 12.27 -24.15
CA GLN A 123 8.49 12.77 -24.16
C GLN A 123 8.49 14.27 -23.80
N PRO A 124 9.37 14.73 -22.89
CA PRO A 124 9.39 16.11 -22.41
C PRO A 124 10.02 17.13 -23.39
N GLY A 125 10.55 16.67 -24.52
CA GLY A 125 11.30 17.48 -25.48
C GLY A 125 12.63 16.84 -25.88
N TRP A 126 13.10 17.19 -27.08
CA TRP A 126 14.40 16.71 -27.59
C TRP A 126 15.56 17.24 -26.75
N GLY A 127 16.47 16.36 -26.36
CA GLY A 127 17.66 16.72 -25.57
C GLY A 127 17.37 17.05 -24.10
N VAL A 128 16.11 16.90 -23.65
CA VAL A 128 15.77 17.03 -22.23
C VAL A 128 16.22 15.78 -21.48
N THR A 129 17.17 15.94 -20.58
CA THR A 129 17.75 14.82 -19.81
C THR A 129 17.15 14.65 -18.42
N SER A 130 16.28 15.57 -17.97
CA SER A 130 15.54 15.47 -16.71
C SER A 130 14.13 16.03 -16.87
N ALA A 131 13.15 15.33 -16.33
CA ALA A 131 11.75 15.73 -16.38
C ALA A 131 10.95 15.04 -15.27
N TRP A 132 9.74 15.53 -15.01
CA TRP A 132 8.79 14.85 -14.15
C TRP A 132 7.39 14.86 -14.76
N LEU A 133 6.57 13.90 -14.34
CA LEU A 133 5.13 13.91 -14.60
C LEU A 133 4.37 13.52 -13.32
N ILE A 134 3.15 14.02 -13.20
CA ILE A 134 2.23 13.75 -12.10
C ILE A 134 0.91 13.23 -12.66
N ILE A 135 0.48 12.06 -12.21
CA ILE A 135 -0.85 11.51 -12.48
C ILE A 135 -1.76 11.78 -11.27
N THR A 136 -2.93 12.36 -11.52
CA THR A 136 -3.97 12.53 -10.48
C THR A 136 -4.95 11.36 -10.50
N LEU A 137 -4.89 10.48 -9.50
CA LEU A 137 -5.67 9.24 -9.48
C LEU A 137 -7.12 9.45 -9.04
N ASP A 138 -7.36 10.43 -8.17
CA ASP A 138 -8.69 10.82 -7.71
C ASP A 138 -8.91 12.32 -8.03
N PRO A 139 -9.94 12.70 -8.79
CA PRO A 139 -10.26 14.11 -9.02
C PRO A 139 -10.82 14.72 -7.72
N LEU A 140 -9.92 15.04 -6.77
CA LEU A 140 -10.12 15.76 -5.51
C LEU A 140 -11.54 16.32 -5.29
N THR A 141 -12.51 15.48 -4.94
CA THR A 141 -13.70 15.95 -4.21
C THR A 141 -13.34 15.94 -2.73
N ALA A 142 -12.40 16.82 -2.36
CA ALA A 142 -12.05 17.02 -0.96
C ALA A 142 -13.24 17.72 -0.28
N VAL A 143 -13.86 17.04 0.68
CA VAL A 143 -14.79 17.69 1.60
C VAL A 143 -13.96 18.48 2.61
N PRO A 144 -14.21 19.79 2.82
CA PRO A 144 -13.45 20.58 3.78
C PRO A 144 -13.43 19.91 5.16
N GLY A 145 -12.24 19.74 5.73
CA GLY A 145 -12.04 19.11 7.05
C GLY A 145 -11.99 17.58 7.03
N GLN A 146 -12.04 16.92 5.87
CA GLN A 146 -11.80 15.49 5.73
C GLN A 146 -10.60 15.20 4.82
N PRO A 147 -9.78 14.18 5.14
CA PRO A 147 -8.74 13.74 4.22
C PRO A 147 -9.38 13.29 2.90
N PRO A 148 -8.75 13.58 1.74
CA PRO A 148 -9.30 13.20 0.45
C PRO A 148 -9.45 11.67 0.37
N PRO A 149 -10.48 11.15 -0.33
CA PRO A 149 -10.59 9.71 -0.55
C PRO A 149 -9.38 9.23 -1.35
N GLY A 150 -8.42 8.58 -0.68
CA GLY A 150 -7.25 8.02 -1.33
C GLY A 150 -7.55 6.65 -1.92
N HIS A 151 -6.81 6.27 -2.96
CA HIS A 151 -6.79 4.87 -3.41
C HIS A 151 -5.71 4.10 -2.65
N LYS A 152 -6.06 2.94 -2.09
CA LYS A 152 -5.06 1.97 -1.62
C LYS A 152 -4.40 1.37 -2.85
N VAL A 153 -3.31 1.96 -3.34
CA VAL A 153 -2.48 1.43 -4.44
C VAL A 153 -1.68 0.25 -3.90
N GLY A 154 -1.54 -0.82 -4.67
CA GLY A 154 -0.75 -2.00 -4.27
C GLY A 154 0.39 -2.33 -5.21
N ARG A 155 0.32 -1.92 -6.48
CA ARG A 155 1.34 -2.20 -7.50
C ARG A 155 1.32 -1.13 -8.57
N MET A 156 2.49 -0.88 -9.13
CA MET A 156 2.68 0.02 -10.25
C MET A 156 3.64 -0.61 -11.26
N GLN A 157 3.38 -0.35 -12.54
CA GLN A 157 4.26 -0.67 -13.64
C GLN A 157 4.50 0.58 -14.49
N ILE A 158 5.73 0.73 -14.96
CA ILE A 158 6.12 1.76 -15.94
C ILE A 158 6.76 1.06 -17.12
N HIS A 159 6.21 1.27 -18.30
CA HIS A 159 6.77 0.82 -19.56
C HIS A 159 7.56 1.98 -20.16
N TRP A 160 8.88 1.82 -20.26
CA TRP A 160 9.76 2.84 -20.78
C TRP A 160 10.00 2.64 -22.27
N ARG A 161 10.07 3.74 -23.02
CA ARG A 161 10.50 3.72 -24.41
C ARG A 161 12.02 3.58 -24.51
N TYR A 162 12.73 4.28 -23.64
CA TYR A 162 14.19 4.30 -23.52
C TYR A 162 14.61 4.01 -22.08
N PRO A 163 15.81 3.48 -21.84
CA PRO A 163 16.31 3.25 -20.49
C PRO A 163 16.25 4.51 -19.61
N PRO A 164 15.60 4.46 -18.43
CA PRO A 164 15.38 5.65 -17.61
C PRO A 164 16.60 6.08 -16.79
N VAL A 165 17.63 5.23 -16.69
CA VAL A 165 18.87 5.46 -15.94
C VAL A 165 18.63 5.79 -14.47
N ASN A 166 18.34 7.04 -14.12
CA ASN A 166 18.13 7.50 -12.74
C ASN A 166 16.74 8.10 -12.59
N TYR A 167 15.87 7.45 -11.83
CA TYR A 167 14.51 7.95 -11.60
C TYR A 167 13.98 7.57 -10.21
N VAL A 168 12.96 8.32 -9.79
CA VAL A 168 12.25 8.15 -8.53
C VAL A 168 10.75 8.14 -8.79
N VAL A 169 10.04 7.25 -8.09
CA VAL A 169 8.58 7.22 -8.05
C VAL A 169 8.13 7.59 -6.66
N GLU A 170 7.21 8.54 -6.59
CA GLU A 170 6.68 9.07 -5.35
C GLU A 170 5.16 9.00 -5.36
N TYR A 171 4.60 8.64 -4.21
CA TYR A 171 3.17 8.70 -3.97
C TYR A 171 2.86 9.88 -3.07
N GLU A 172 1.74 10.53 -3.33
CA GLU A 172 1.21 11.59 -2.49
C GLU A 172 -0.13 11.18 -1.90
N TYR A 173 -0.32 11.55 -0.65
CA TYR A 173 -1.57 11.45 0.09
C TYR A 173 -1.51 12.50 1.21
N ASP A 174 -2.61 13.22 1.41
CA ASP A 174 -2.70 14.28 2.43
C ASP A 174 -1.55 15.31 2.32
N ASN A 175 -1.30 15.79 1.10
CA ASN A 175 -0.27 16.78 0.76
C ASN A 175 1.18 16.37 1.09
N THR A 176 1.42 15.12 1.48
CA THR A 176 2.75 14.61 1.78
C THR A 176 3.21 13.68 0.66
N TRP A 177 4.43 13.88 0.18
CA TRP A 177 5.07 13.00 -0.81
C TRP A 177 5.97 12.00 -0.12
N TRP A 178 6.01 10.78 -0.62
CA TRP A 178 7.00 9.81 -0.20
C TRP A 178 7.52 9.02 -1.39
N THR A 179 8.84 8.84 -1.42
CA THR A 179 9.51 7.92 -2.32
C THR A 179 9.09 6.49 -2.04
N VAL A 180 8.53 5.83 -3.05
CA VAL A 180 8.09 4.42 -2.96
C VAL A 180 8.93 3.49 -3.83
N HIS A 181 9.65 4.04 -4.80
CA HIS A 181 10.61 3.32 -5.64
C HIS A 181 11.67 4.28 -6.14
N SER A 182 12.90 3.79 -6.29
CA SER A 182 13.99 4.55 -6.91
C SER A 182 14.98 3.59 -7.51
N GLU A 183 15.53 3.94 -8.67
CA GLU A 183 16.61 3.21 -9.29
C GLU A 183 17.71 4.16 -9.75
N THR A 184 18.94 3.63 -9.74
CA THR A 184 20.11 4.27 -10.29
C THR A 184 20.74 3.36 -11.33
N ASN A 185 21.23 3.93 -12.42
CA ASN A 185 21.83 3.21 -13.56
C ASN A 185 20.93 2.09 -14.15
N SER A 186 19.61 2.27 -14.13
CA SER A 186 18.67 1.31 -14.69
C SER A 186 18.74 1.25 -16.22
N ASN A 187 18.89 0.04 -16.74
CA ASN A 187 18.85 -0.26 -18.18
C ASN A 187 17.57 -1.02 -18.59
N THR A 188 16.65 -1.23 -17.66
CA THR A 188 15.43 -2.02 -17.90
C THR A 188 14.34 -1.15 -18.51
N LEU A 189 13.60 -1.70 -19.48
CA LEU A 189 12.48 -1.01 -20.13
C LEU A 189 11.14 -1.26 -19.42
N LEU A 190 11.15 -2.00 -18.32
CA LEU A 190 9.98 -2.28 -17.50
C LEU A 190 10.35 -2.12 -16.03
N THR A 191 9.72 -1.16 -15.38
CA THR A 191 9.69 -1.07 -13.92
C THR A 191 8.43 -1.74 -13.42
N ASP A 192 8.54 -2.62 -12.42
CA ASP A 192 7.39 -3.29 -11.81
C ASP A 192 7.65 -3.49 -10.31
N PHE A 193 6.86 -2.83 -9.46
CA PHE A 193 7.02 -2.94 -8.02
C PHE A 193 5.67 -2.97 -7.30
N ALA A 194 5.67 -3.61 -6.13
CA ALA A 194 4.52 -3.68 -5.24
C ALA A 194 4.79 -2.87 -3.97
N ASN A 195 3.94 -1.89 -3.69
CA ASN A 195 4.02 -1.05 -2.51
C ASN A 195 2.59 -0.64 -2.14
N VAL A 196 2.12 -1.05 -0.95
CA VAL A 196 0.77 -0.69 -0.50
C VAL A 196 0.80 0.64 0.22
N ARG A 197 0.09 1.62 -0.35
CA ARG A 197 -0.02 2.98 0.16
C ARG A 197 -1.40 3.56 -0.14
N LEU A 198 -1.86 4.49 0.68
CA LEU A 198 -2.89 5.44 0.26
C LEU A 198 -2.27 6.46 -0.69
N VAL A 199 -2.95 6.73 -1.81
CA VAL A 199 -2.44 7.59 -2.88
C VAL A 199 -3.57 8.40 -3.51
N THR A 200 -3.34 9.70 -3.67
CA THR A 200 -4.14 10.63 -4.48
C THR A 200 -3.41 11.02 -5.77
N ARG A 201 -2.09 11.20 -5.70
CA ARG A 201 -1.25 11.51 -6.88
C ARG A 201 0.00 10.65 -6.93
N VAL A 202 0.47 10.39 -8.14
CA VAL A 202 1.71 9.66 -8.42
C VAL A 202 2.64 10.60 -9.18
N ARG A 203 3.88 10.76 -8.71
CA ARG A 203 4.93 11.52 -9.40
C ARG A 203 6.03 10.56 -9.84
N ILE A 204 6.46 10.71 -11.08
CA ILE A 204 7.68 10.08 -11.59
C ILE A 204 8.63 11.20 -11.93
N THR A 205 9.81 11.17 -11.33
CA THR A 205 10.88 12.14 -11.56
C THR A 205 12.05 11.40 -12.20
N ILE A 206 12.37 11.73 -13.46
CA ILE A 206 13.59 11.31 -14.12
C ILE A 206 14.66 12.35 -13.82
N ASN A 207 15.67 11.94 -13.06
CA ASN A 207 16.72 12.84 -12.59
C ASN A 207 17.74 13.12 -13.68
N THR A 208 18.16 12.08 -14.41
CA THR A 208 19.14 12.20 -15.51
C THR A 208 19.05 10.97 -16.40
N VAL A 209 19.08 11.17 -17.72
CA VAL A 209 19.30 10.14 -18.74
C VAL A 209 20.50 10.47 -19.62
N ASN A 210 21.07 9.45 -20.28
CA ASN A 210 22.16 9.61 -21.23
C ASN A 210 21.67 9.84 -22.67
N THR A 211 20.39 9.60 -22.92
CA THR A 211 19.72 9.68 -24.23
C THR A 211 18.45 10.53 -24.08
N ASP A 212 17.34 10.10 -24.67
CA ASP A 212 16.03 10.72 -24.50
C ASP A 212 15.21 10.06 -23.38
N ILE A 213 14.23 10.83 -22.87
CA ILE A 213 13.21 10.35 -21.94
C ILE A 213 12.00 9.89 -22.75
N GLY A 214 11.47 8.70 -22.45
CA GLY A 214 10.20 8.29 -23.03
C GLY A 214 9.46 7.28 -22.17
N ILE A 215 8.17 7.53 -21.94
CA ILE A 215 7.27 6.65 -21.18
C ILE A 215 6.11 6.24 -22.07
N LEU A 216 6.02 4.95 -22.35
CA LEU A 216 4.96 4.34 -23.14
C LEU A 216 3.66 4.24 -22.34
N GLU A 217 3.74 3.72 -21.11
CA GLU A 217 2.52 3.49 -20.31
C GLU A 217 2.85 3.39 -18.83
N ILE A 218 1.96 3.95 -18.01
CA ILE A 218 1.97 3.89 -16.56
C ILE A 218 0.70 3.21 -16.11
N LYS A 219 0.89 2.10 -15.40
CA LYS A 219 -0.21 1.32 -14.87
C LYS A 219 -0.15 1.28 -13.36
N VAL A 220 -1.28 1.56 -12.73
CA VAL A 220 -1.42 1.54 -11.28
C VAL A 220 -2.60 0.64 -10.95
N TRP A 221 -2.45 -0.24 -9.96
CA TRP A 221 -3.53 -1.11 -9.51
C TRP A 221 -3.80 -0.93 -8.03
N LYS A 222 -5.09 -1.02 -7.67
CA LYS A 222 -5.51 -1.06 -6.27
C LYS A 222 -5.00 -2.33 -5.58
N ALA A 223 -4.71 -2.18 -4.31
CA ALA A 223 -4.53 -3.28 -3.39
C ALA A 223 -5.90 -3.85 -3.01
N PHE A 224 -5.98 -5.16 -2.94
CA PHE A 224 -7.20 -5.86 -2.54
C PHE A 224 -7.00 -6.48 -1.16
N PRO A 225 -7.95 -6.29 -0.23
CA PRO A 225 -7.92 -7.00 1.03
C PRO A 225 -8.17 -8.48 0.74
N ILE A 226 -7.36 -9.33 1.34
CA ILE A 226 -7.56 -10.77 1.42
C ILE A 226 -7.53 -11.20 2.87
N LEU A 227 -8.33 -12.20 3.19
CA LEU A 227 -8.21 -12.89 4.46
C LEU A 227 -6.95 -13.75 4.44
N PRO A 228 -6.17 -13.80 5.54
CA PRO A 228 -5.10 -14.77 5.69
C PRO A 228 -5.68 -16.19 5.55
N PRO A 229 -4.92 -17.13 4.93
CA PRO A 229 -5.30 -18.53 4.99
C PRO A 229 -5.40 -18.98 6.47
N ARG A 230 -6.39 -19.83 6.75
CA ARG A 230 -6.71 -20.34 8.09
C ARG A 230 -5.45 -20.85 8.80
N VAL A 231 -5.20 -20.35 10.01
CA VAL A 231 -4.15 -20.88 10.89
C VAL A 231 -4.68 -22.18 11.52
N GLU A 232 -4.00 -23.30 11.28
CA GLU A 232 -4.29 -24.53 12.01
C GLU A 232 -3.82 -24.37 13.48
N PRO A 233 -4.64 -24.74 14.48
CA PRO A 233 -4.24 -24.64 15.88
C PRO A 233 -2.99 -25.48 16.14
N ARG A 234 -1.90 -24.86 16.66
CA ARG A 234 -0.68 -25.59 17.05
C ARG A 234 -0.72 -26.17 18.45
N SER A 235 -1.68 -25.78 19.30
CA SER A 235 -1.93 -26.43 20.58
C SER A 235 -3.38 -26.24 21.05
N THR A 236 -3.96 -27.32 21.55
CA THR A 236 -5.30 -27.40 22.13
C THR A 236 -5.22 -27.18 23.63
N ILE A 237 -5.55 -25.97 24.09
CA ILE A 237 -5.95 -25.79 25.50
C ILE A 237 -7.29 -25.05 25.56
N TRP A 238 -7.60 -24.19 24.59
CA TRP A 238 -8.92 -23.55 24.44
C TRP A 238 -9.30 -23.44 22.95
N ASN A 239 -10.41 -24.06 22.55
CA ASN A 239 -10.91 -24.08 21.18
C ASN A 239 -11.69 -22.78 20.88
N ALA A 240 -10.99 -21.71 20.51
CA ALA A 240 -11.55 -20.68 19.64
C ALA A 240 -11.16 -21.06 18.19
N PRO A 241 -12.09 -21.55 17.35
CA PRO A 241 -11.73 -21.97 16.00
C PRO A 241 -11.15 -20.79 15.23
N ALA A 242 -10.03 -20.95 14.53
CA ALA A 242 -9.47 -19.89 13.68
C ALA A 242 -10.47 -19.37 12.61
N ALA A 243 -11.51 -20.16 12.29
CA ALA A 243 -12.63 -19.76 11.45
C ALA A 243 -13.41 -18.55 12.01
N ALA A 244 -13.45 -18.38 13.33
CA ALA A 244 -14.13 -17.29 14.02
C ALA A 244 -13.45 -15.91 13.86
N ILE A 245 -12.24 -15.85 13.29
CA ILE A 245 -11.49 -14.59 13.03
C ILE A 245 -11.77 -14.07 11.60
N ILE A 246 -12.44 -14.86 10.75
CA ILE A 246 -12.49 -14.60 9.31
C ILE A 246 -13.87 -14.87 8.69
N ASP A 247 -14.92 -15.01 9.49
CA ASP A 247 -16.26 -15.41 9.03
C ASP A 247 -17.22 -14.22 8.76
N HIS A 248 -16.72 -12.99 8.88
CA HIS A 248 -17.49 -11.75 8.74
C HIS A 248 -18.69 -11.61 9.70
N SER A 249 -18.85 -12.51 10.67
CA SER A 249 -19.88 -12.38 11.70
C SER A 249 -19.43 -11.36 12.74
N TYR A 250 -20.39 -10.64 13.33
CA TYR A 250 -20.12 -9.77 14.48
C TYR A 250 -20.06 -10.57 15.79
N GLU A 251 -20.45 -11.84 15.74
CA GLU A 251 -20.62 -12.69 16.92
C GLU A 251 -19.37 -13.51 17.27
N THR A 252 -18.41 -13.59 16.36
CA THR A 252 -17.23 -14.46 16.43
C THR A 252 -15.95 -13.64 16.59
N TYR A 253 -15.04 -14.16 17.41
CA TYR A 253 -13.81 -13.47 17.82
C TYR A 253 -12.83 -14.46 18.45
N TRP A 254 -11.53 -14.17 18.34
CA TRP A 254 -10.50 -14.89 19.08
C TRP A 254 -10.23 -14.19 20.41
N MET A 255 -10.21 -14.96 21.51
CA MET A 255 -9.78 -14.48 22.83
C MET A 255 -8.45 -15.09 23.22
N SER A 256 -7.56 -14.28 23.80
CA SER A 256 -6.38 -14.81 24.49
C SER A 256 -6.81 -15.56 25.76
N PRO A 257 -6.18 -16.67 26.14
CA PRO A 257 -6.36 -17.26 27.47
C PRO A 257 -6.04 -16.21 28.53
N ALA A 258 -6.92 -16.09 29.52
CA ALA A 258 -6.60 -15.38 30.75
C ALA A 258 -5.62 -16.22 31.57
N LEU A 259 -4.43 -15.66 31.84
CA LEU A 259 -3.59 -16.05 32.98
C LEU A 259 -3.88 -15.10 34.15
#